data_AF-A0A0F3MEU8-F1
#
_entry.id   AF-A0A0F3MEU8-F1
#
_cell.length_a   1.000
_cell.length_b   1.000
_cell.length_c   1.000
_cell.angle_alpha   90.00
_cell.angle_beta   90.00
_cell.angle_gamma   90.00
#
_symmetry.space_group_name_H-M   'P 1'
#
loop_
_entity.id
_entity.type
_entity.pdbx_description
1 polymer ?
#
loop_
_entity_poly.entity_id
_entity_poly.type
_entity_poly.pdbx_seq_one_letter_code
_entity_poly.pdbx_strand_id
1 'polypeptide(L)'
;MHLNAEDFLHEFYTGQHGFKIQQLWEFLINSVLLEGLIIFTIGVIISIVFFTAQGKKTIIKAKIRGADFVEYKYLSKMLKSAKKASKICFGGLPLVKNSERLHILITGTTGTGKTNMLNELLPQIRLHKDRAIIVDTTGAFTDRFFDSKCDKLLNPFEKNSEQWLPWNDCFEAADFHDIASSFSNYTPKLDDFFAKNAELVLSEALKLYKDDKDIIKLIHTIIYSDNRQFAKAFRNTAVSGIISESALETSAGIQSTLGKNITSLQYLKPGGSFSIKEWFSNSNETGWLFITANPNQRATLCPLISAWISIAIKALMCRNPNHDNKNMWFILDELPALQKVSSLPVALAESRKYGGCFVAGLQNIHQLEAIYGLLNVLLCWICLIVNLFFELVIRLQLISQH
;
A
#
# COMPACT_ATOMS: atom_id res chain seq x y z
N MET A 1 -49.15 20.41 103.66
CA MET A 1 -49.24 21.50 102.67
C MET A 1 -48.78 20.90 101.36
N HIS A 2 -49.72 20.61 100.45
CA HIS A 2 -49.40 19.97 99.18
C HIS A 2 -48.62 20.96 98.33
N LEU A 3 -47.32 20.73 98.13
CA LEU A 3 -46.57 21.42 97.09
C LEU A 3 -47.20 21.03 95.75
N ASN A 4 -47.68 22.02 95.00
CA ASN A 4 -48.16 21.80 93.64
C ASN A 4 -47.02 21.19 92.82
N ALA A 5 -47.34 20.25 91.93
CA ALA A 5 -46.34 19.58 91.10
C ALA A 5 -45.51 20.58 90.26
N GLU A 6 -46.09 21.75 89.94
CA GLU A 6 -45.43 22.85 89.24
C GLU A 6 -44.34 23.52 90.08
N ASP A 7 -44.54 23.72 91.39
CA ASP A 7 -43.56 24.35 92.28
C ASP A 7 -42.34 23.44 92.49
N PHE A 8 -42.56 22.12 92.61
CA PHE A 8 -41.48 21.14 92.72
C PHE A 8 -40.63 21.07 91.43
N LEU A 9 -41.26 21.12 90.26
CA LEU A 9 -40.56 21.17 88.98
C LEU A 9 -39.72 22.45 88.86
N HIS A 10 -40.26 23.60 89.27
CA HIS A 10 -39.54 24.87 89.21
C HIS A 10 -38.31 24.88 90.12
N GLU A 11 -38.43 24.38 91.35
CA GLU A 11 -37.32 24.29 92.31
C GLU A 11 -36.27 23.24 91.89
N PHE A 12 -36.69 22.13 91.28
CA PHE A 12 -35.79 21.10 90.77
C PHE A 12 -34.93 21.59 89.59
N TYR A 13 -35.52 22.32 88.64
CA TYR A 13 -34.80 22.88 87.49
C TYR A 13 -33.91 24.08 87.85
N THR A 14 -34.26 24.87 88.88
CA THR A 14 -33.44 25.99 89.38
C THR A 14 -32.37 25.58 90.40
N GLY A 15 -32.45 24.36 90.96
CA GLY A 15 -31.46 23.80 91.87
C GLY A 15 -30.19 23.27 91.18
N GLN A 16 -29.20 22.89 92.01
CA GLN A 16 -27.87 22.42 91.57
C GLN A 16 -27.91 21.15 90.69
N HIS A 17 -28.99 20.35 90.80
CA HIS A 17 -29.20 19.14 90.00
C HIS A 17 -29.86 19.44 88.64
N GLY A 18 -30.82 20.36 88.57
CA GLY A 18 -31.45 20.81 87.32
C GLY A 18 -30.47 21.51 86.38
N PHE A 19 -29.60 22.36 86.93
CA PHE A 19 -28.56 23.04 86.15
C PHE A 19 -27.55 22.05 85.53
N LYS A 20 -27.19 20.98 86.25
CA LYS A 20 -26.33 19.90 85.72
C LYS A 20 -27.02 19.11 84.60
N ILE A 21 -28.32 18.84 84.72
CA ILE A 21 -29.09 18.15 83.68
C ILE A 21 -29.21 19.04 82.42
N GLN A 22 -29.42 20.34 82.59
CA GLN A 22 -29.49 21.29 81.49
C GLN A 22 -28.13 21.46 80.78
N GLN A 23 -27.03 21.55 81.53
CA GLN A 23 -25.68 21.52 80.96
C GLN A 23 -25.38 20.21 80.23
N LEU A 24 -25.80 19.07 80.77
CA LEU A 24 -25.62 17.78 80.11
C LEU A 24 -26.43 17.71 78.81
N TRP A 25 -27.65 18.25 78.81
CA TRP A 25 -28.49 18.35 77.62
C TRP A 25 -27.88 19.26 76.55
N GLU A 26 -27.40 20.45 76.93
CA GLU A 26 -26.73 21.37 76.01
C GLU A 26 -25.42 20.78 75.47
N PHE A 27 -24.64 20.10 76.32
CA PHE A 27 -23.42 19.40 75.89
C PHE A 27 -23.74 18.27 74.92
N LEU A 28 -24.74 17.43 75.21
CA LEU A 28 -25.16 16.34 74.34
C LEU A 28 -25.68 16.86 73.00
N ILE A 29 -26.54 17.88 73.00
CA ILE A 29 -27.09 18.47 71.77
C ILE A 29 -25.97 19.06 70.92
N ASN A 30 -25.09 19.89 71.51
CA ASN A 30 -24.05 20.57 70.74
C ASN A 30 -22.97 19.60 70.24
N SER A 31 -22.58 18.61 71.04
CA SER A 31 -21.54 17.64 70.67
C SER A 31 -22.06 16.66 69.62
N VAL A 32 -23.28 16.14 69.79
CA VAL A 32 -23.90 15.21 68.82
C VAL A 32 -24.21 15.93 67.51
N LEU A 33 -24.65 17.19 67.55
CA LEU A 33 -24.87 17.98 66.34
C LEU A 33 -23.54 18.25 65.62
N LEU A 34 -22.47 18.60 66.33
CA LEU A 34 -21.16 18.87 65.72
C LEU A 34 -20.58 17.59 65.10
N GLU A 35 -20.58 16.47 65.82
CA GLU A 35 -20.10 15.18 65.32
C GLU A 35 -20.93 14.69 64.13
N GLY A 36 -22.26 14.85 64.19
CA GLY A 36 -23.15 14.53 63.08
C GLY A 36 -22.86 15.38 61.84
N LEU A 37 -22.58 16.67 62.00
CA LEU A 37 -22.26 17.59 60.91
C LEU A 37 -20.89 17.28 60.29
N ILE A 38 -19.91 16.88 61.10
CA ILE A 38 -18.59 16.43 60.62
C ILE A 38 -18.72 15.12 59.83
N ILE A 39 -19.44 14.12 60.35
CA ILE A 39 -19.64 12.84 59.64
C ILE A 39 -20.41 13.06 58.34
N PHE A 40 -21.44 13.91 58.37
CA PHE A 40 -22.22 14.25 57.19
C PHE A 40 -21.38 14.96 56.12
N THR A 41 -20.58 15.95 56.51
CA THR A 41 -19.71 16.68 55.57
C THR A 41 -18.64 15.77 54.96
N ILE A 42 -18.00 14.91 55.77
CA ILE A 42 -17.05 13.91 55.27
C ILE A 42 -17.74 12.93 54.31
N GLY A 43 -18.93 12.43 54.66
CA GLY A 43 -19.71 11.53 53.82
C GLY A 43 -20.11 12.15 52.48
N VAL A 44 -20.49 13.43 52.48
CA VAL A 44 -20.80 14.20 51.26
C VAL A 44 -19.55 14.38 50.41
N ILE A 45 -18.40 14.74 51.00
CA ILE A 45 -17.13 14.88 50.26
C ILE A 45 -16.72 13.56 49.62
N ILE A 46 -16.76 12.45 50.37
CA ILE A 46 -16.43 11.12 49.85
C ILE A 46 -17.38 10.73 48.71
N SER A 47 -18.69 10.99 48.88
CA SER A 47 -19.69 10.72 47.85
C SER A 47 -19.44 11.56 46.60
N ILE A 48 -19.16 12.86 46.74
CA ILE A 48 -18.83 13.74 45.61
C ILE A 48 -17.57 13.24 44.89
N VAL A 49 -16.51 12.87 45.63
CA VAL A 49 -15.28 12.32 45.04
C VAL A 49 -15.54 10.99 44.33
N PHE A 50 -16.33 10.09 44.93
CA PHE A 50 -16.70 8.81 44.34
C PHE A 50 -17.52 8.99 43.06
N PHE A 51 -18.56 9.83 43.09
CA PHE A 51 -19.42 10.11 41.94
C PHE A 51 -18.71 10.93 40.87
N THR A 52 -17.78 11.82 41.20
CA THR A 52 -16.97 12.50 40.19
C THR A 52 -15.89 11.59 39.60
N ALA A 53 -15.32 10.65 40.36
CA ALA A 53 -14.38 9.66 39.84
C ALA A 53 -15.08 8.62 38.95
N GLN A 54 -16.24 8.09 39.37
CA GLN A 54 -17.10 7.25 38.54
C GLN A 54 -17.64 8.02 37.34
N GLY A 55 -18.13 9.23 37.56
CA GLY A 55 -18.63 10.12 36.52
C GLY A 55 -17.57 10.40 35.47
N LYS A 56 -16.32 10.69 35.85
CA LYS A 56 -15.21 10.83 34.89
C LYS A 56 -14.93 9.54 34.12
N LYS A 57 -15.02 8.36 34.75
CA LYS A 57 -14.89 7.07 34.04
C LYS A 57 -16.01 6.83 33.02
N THR A 58 -17.23 7.30 33.31
CA THR A 58 -18.41 7.14 32.44
C THR A 58 -18.56 8.26 31.40
N ILE A 59 -18.06 9.48 31.70
CA ILE A 59 -18.06 10.68 30.85
C ILE A 59 -16.87 10.70 29.88
N ILE A 60 -15.87 9.82 30.04
CA ILE A 60 -15.05 9.40 28.90
C ILE A 60 -16.03 8.74 27.93
N LYS A 61 -16.54 9.57 27.01
CA LYS A 61 -17.61 9.27 26.05
C LYS A 61 -17.49 7.83 25.64
N ALA A 62 -18.46 7.00 26.05
CA ALA A 62 -18.57 5.63 25.57
C ALA A 62 -18.52 5.71 24.05
N LYS A 63 -17.37 5.34 23.48
CA LYS A 63 -17.12 5.50 22.06
C LYS A 63 -18.11 4.61 21.33
N ILE A 64 -19.05 5.25 20.63
CA ILE A 64 -20.21 4.55 20.08
C ILE A 64 -19.79 3.65 18.90
N ARG A 65 -18.78 4.07 18.10
CA ARG A 65 -18.09 3.32 17.01
C ARG A 65 -16.96 4.19 16.42
N GLY A 66 -16.10 3.63 15.55
CA GLY A 66 -15.11 4.36 14.74
C GLY A 66 -13.64 3.97 15.02
N ALA A 67 -12.69 4.67 14.40
CA ALA A 67 -11.25 4.49 14.63
C ALA A 67 -10.79 5.14 15.95
N ASP A 68 -9.84 4.53 16.67
CA ASP A 68 -9.22 5.12 17.87
C ASP A 68 -7.91 5.79 17.48
N PHE A 69 -7.73 7.02 17.94
CA PHE A 69 -6.42 7.67 17.89
C PHE A 69 -5.65 7.32 19.16
N VAL A 70 -4.46 6.73 18.98
CA VAL A 70 -3.68 6.15 20.07
C VAL A 70 -2.21 6.53 19.87
N GLU A 71 -1.51 6.87 20.95
CA GLU A 71 -0.07 7.14 20.89
C GLU A 71 0.70 5.88 20.46
N TYR A 72 1.68 6.04 19.57
CA TYR A 72 2.42 4.93 18.97
C TYR A 72 3.08 4.01 20.02
N LYS A 73 3.57 4.55 21.15
CA LYS A 73 4.17 3.77 22.24
C LYS A 73 3.16 2.82 22.89
N TYR A 74 1.95 3.30 23.12
CA TYR A 74 0.87 2.50 23.68
C TYR A 74 0.41 1.44 22.67
N LEU A 75 0.22 1.81 21.40
CA LEU A 75 -0.12 0.87 20.34
C LEU A 75 0.94 -0.22 20.15
N SER A 76 2.24 0.13 20.19
CA SER A 76 3.35 -0.82 20.14
C SER A 76 3.31 -1.80 21.32
N LYS A 77 3.03 -1.31 22.54
CA LYS A 77 2.85 -2.18 23.72
C LYS A 77 1.64 -3.09 23.56
N MET A 78 0.51 -2.60 23.04
CA MET A 78 -0.68 -3.41 22.77
C MET A 78 -0.41 -4.53 21.75
N LEU A 79 0.30 -4.22 20.66
CA LEU A 79 0.64 -5.22 19.65
C LEU A 79 1.57 -6.29 20.21
N LYS A 80 2.55 -5.89 21.03
CA LYS A 80 3.47 -6.80 21.71
C LYS A 80 2.76 -7.68 22.74
N SER A 81 1.92 -7.10 23.60
CA SER A 81 1.16 -7.86 24.61
C SER A 81 0.18 -8.84 23.99
N ALA A 82 -0.45 -8.46 22.87
CA ALA A 82 -1.33 -9.33 22.10
C ALA A 82 -0.60 -10.37 21.22
N LYS A 83 0.75 -10.42 21.23
CA LYS A 83 1.58 -11.26 20.33
C LYS A 83 1.26 -11.05 18.84
N LYS A 84 0.82 -9.84 18.48
CA LYS A 84 0.45 -9.41 17.12
C LYS A 84 1.45 -8.43 16.51
N ALA A 85 2.59 -8.19 17.14
CA ALA A 85 3.66 -7.37 16.57
C ALA A 85 4.37 -8.12 15.42
N SER A 86 4.47 -7.48 14.26
CA SER A 86 5.31 -7.91 13.15
C SER A 86 6.79 -7.63 13.44
N LYS A 87 7.67 -8.25 12.66
CA LYS A 87 9.11 -7.93 12.67
C LYS A 87 9.40 -6.61 11.94
N ILE A 88 8.51 -6.22 11.02
CA ILE A 88 8.61 -4.97 10.27
C ILE A 88 8.06 -3.83 11.12
N CYS A 89 8.83 -2.76 11.21
CA CYS A 89 8.55 -1.56 12.00
C CYS A 89 8.70 -0.29 11.16
N PHE A 90 7.95 0.74 11.52
CA PHE A 90 8.08 2.11 11.00
C PHE A 90 8.15 3.08 12.18
N GLY A 91 9.21 3.89 12.29
CA GLY A 91 9.42 4.81 13.41
C GLY A 91 9.36 4.12 14.79
N GLY A 92 9.74 2.84 14.87
CA GLY A 92 9.65 2.01 16.08
C GLY A 92 8.26 1.45 16.42
N LEU A 93 7.24 1.73 15.60
CA LEU A 93 5.93 1.07 15.67
C LEU A 93 5.95 -0.22 14.82
N PRO A 94 5.81 -1.41 15.40
CA PRO A 94 5.68 -2.63 14.61
C PRO A 94 4.35 -2.65 13.86
N LEU A 95 4.36 -3.17 12.64
CA LEU A 95 3.13 -3.49 11.92
C LEU A 95 2.35 -4.60 12.62
N VAL A 96 1.08 -4.78 12.25
CA VAL A 96 0.32 -5.97 12.65
C VAL A 96 0.93 -7.19 11.96
N LYS A 97 1.12 -8.27 12.70
CA LYS A 97 1.69 -9.52 12.17
C LYS A 97 0.90 -10.00 10.95
N ASN A 98 1.61 -10.36 9.88
CA ASN A 98 1.07 -10.80 8.58
C ASN A 98 0.27 -9.72 7.81
N SER A 99 0.32 -8.45 8.23
CA SER A 99 -0.34 -7.35 7.51
C SER A 99 0.43 -6.87 6.28
N GLU A 100 1.71 -7.25 6.15
CA GLU A 100 2.53 -6.93 4.98
C GLU A 100 1.92 -7.43 3.65
N ARG A 101 1.24 -8.59 3.69
CA ARG A 101 0.53 -9.16 2.53
C ARG A 101 -0.82 -8.53 2.25
N LEU A 102 -1.23 -7.55 3.07
CA LEU A 102 -2.39 -6.72 2.83
C LEU A 102 -2.02 -5.43 2.08
N HIS A 103 -0.75 -5.34 1.66
CA HIS A 103 -0.17 -4.24 0.89
C HIS A 103 -0.12 -2.93 1.68
N ILE A 104 0.88 -2.10 1.37
CA ILE A 104 1.16 -0.85 2.07
C ILE A 104 1.02 0.29 1.06
N LEU A 105 0.14 1.24 1.35
CA LEU A 105 0.04 2.49 0.61
C LEU A 105 0.63 3.61 1.45
N ILE A 106 1.65 4.27 0.89
CA ILE A 106 2.30 5.42 1.49
C ILE A 106 1.80 6.65 0.75
N THR A 107 0.94 7.44 1.40
CA THR A 107 0.40 8.67 0.82
C THR A 107 1.07 9.89 1.42
N GLY A 108 1.34 10.90 0.59
CA GLY A 108 1.84 12.19 1.07
C GLY A 108 2.40 13.06 -0.05
N THR A 109 2.42 14.37 0.15
CA THR A 109 2.95 15.30 -0.86
C THR A 109 4.48 15.15 -1.00
N THR A 110 5.06 15.84 -1.99
CA THR A 110 6.51 15.83 -2.19
C THR A 110 7.23 16.40 -0.96
N GLY A 111 8.29 15.72 -0.51
CA GLY A 111 9.09 16.17 0.64
C GLY A 111 8.55 15.79 2.02
N THR A 112 7.42 15.07 2.13
CA THR A 112 6.83 14.71 3.43
C THR A 112 7.44 13.48 4.11
N GLY A 113 8.38 12.79 3.44
CA GLY A 113 9.10 11.66 4.03
C GLY A 113 8.75 10.27 3.48
N LYS A 114 8.01 10.16 2.36
CA LYS A 114 7.72 8.86 1.70
C LYS A 114 8.99 8.03 1.48
N THR A 115 10.01 8.64 0.90
CA THR A 115 11.32 8.02 0.64
C THR A 115 12.02 7.60 1.95
N ASN A 116 11.87 8.35 3.04
CA ASN A 116 12.42 7.97 4.35
C ASN A 116 11.77 6.70 4.89
N MET A 117 10.47 6.52 4.66
CA MET A 117 9.75 5.31 5.05
C MET A 117 10.26 4.07 4.29
N LEU A 118 10.49 4.22 2.99
CA LEU A 118 11.09 3.16 2.17
C LEU A 118 12.54 2.87 2.59
N ASN A 119 13.31 3.91 2.94
CA ASN A 119 14.66 3.77 3.48
C ASN A 119 14.71 3.02 4.82
N GLU A 120 13.64 3.07 5.62
CA GLU A 120 13.50 2.26 6.84
C GLU A 120 13.06 0.82 6.54
N LEU A 121 12.18 0.64 5.55
CA LEU A 121 11.62 -0.67 5.18
C LEU A 121 12.63 -1.59 4.49
N LEU A 122 13.34 -1.09 3.47
CA LEU A 122 14.22 -1.90 2.63
C LEU A 122 15.28 -2.67 3.44
N PRO A 123 16.02 -2.05 4.39
CA PRO A 123 16.95 -2.78 5.25
C PRO A 123 16.31 -3.93 6.03
N GLN A 124 15.05 -3.77 6.48
CA GLN A 124 14.32 -4.81 7.21
C GLN A 124 13.95 -5.97 6.30
N ILE A 125 13.51 -5.70 5.06
CA ILE A 125 13.26 -6.73 4.04
C ILE A 125 14.55 -7.53 3.80
N ARG A 126 15.68 -6.84 3.65
CA ARG A 126 16.99 -7.48 3.41
C ARG A 126 17.42 -8.33 4.61
N LEU A 127 17.26 -7.81 5.82
CA LEU A 127 17.56 -8.52 7.07
C LEU A 127 16.74 -9.81 7.21
N HIS A 128 15.49 -9.78 6.76
CA HIS A 128 14.62 -10.96 6.74
C HIS A 128 14.91 -11.94 5.60
N LYS A 129 15.84 -11.60 4.69
CA LYS A 129 16.18 -12.38 3.49
C LYS A 129 14.97 -12.57 2.56
N ASP A 130 14.06 -11.60 2.60
CA ASP A 130 12.95 -11.52 1.66
C ASP A 130 13.45 -10.97 0.32
N ARG A 131 12.81 -11.40 -0.77
CA ARG A 131 13.11 -10.94 -2.12
C ARG A 131 12.28 -9.72 -2.47
N ALA A 132 12.83 -8.84 -3.30
CA ALA A 132 12.14 -7.63 -3.73
C ALA A 132 12.38 -7.32 -5.21
N ILE A 133 11.36 -6.74 -5.84
CA ILE A 133 11.47 -5.96 -7.08
C ILE A 133 11.31 -4.50 -6.69
N ILE A 134 12.30 -3.69 -7.01
CA ILE A 134 12.34 -2.27 -6.69
C ILE A 134 12.25 -1.50 -8.01
N VAL A 135 11.19 -0.72 -8.16
CA VAL A 135 11.00 0.17 -9.29
C VAL A 135 11.50 1.54 -8.88
N ASP A 136 12.74 1.83 -9.26
CA ASP A 136 13.44 3.05 -8.89
C ASP A 136 13.52 4.00 -10.08
N THR A 137 12.64 5.00 -10.06
CA THR A 137 12.57 6.01 -11.12
C THR A 137 13.43 7.24 -10.85
N THR A 138 14.19 7.23 -9.74
CA THR A 138 15.01 8.36 -9.27
C THR A 138 16.49 8.03 -9.16
N GLY A 139 16.85 6.74 -9.05
CA GLY A 139 18.19 6.24 -8.78
C GLY A 139 18.54 6.15 -7.29
N ALA A 140 17.73 6.77 -6.41
CA ALA A 140 18.05 6.90 -4.99
C ALA A 140 18.10 5.56 -4.23
N PHE A 141 17.30 4.57 -4.63
CA PHE A 141 17.32 3.25 -4.00
C PHE A 141 18.43 2.38 -4.55
N THR A 142 18.68 2.49 -5.85
CA THR A 142 19.76 1.77 -6.53
C THR A 142 21.11 2.18 -5.95
N ASP A 143 21.38 3.48 -5.85
CA ASP A 143 22.65 4.00 -5.30
C ASP A 143 22.91 3.54 -3.86
N ARG A 144 21.85 3.37 -3.07
CA ARG A 144 21.95 3.07 -1.64
C ARG A 144 21.91 1.59 -1.29
N PHE A 145 21.14 0.80 -2.03
CA PHE A 145 20.79 -0.58 -1.64
C PHE A 145 21.19 -1.65 -2.64
N PHE A 146 21.64 -1.29 -3.84
CA PHE A 146 22.08 -2.26 -4.84
C PHE A 146 23.40 -2.91 -4.43
N ASP A 147 23.43 -4.24 -4.39
CA ASP A 147 24.63 -5.04 -4.22
C ASP A 147 24.92 -5.84 -5.49
N SER A 148 25.97 -5.44 -6.22
CA SER A 148 26.36 -6.06 -7.49
C SER A 148 26.72 -7.54 -7.39
N LYS A 149 26.92 -8.10 -6.18
CA LYS A 149 27.25 -9.51 -5.98
C LYS A 149 26.04 -10.42 -6.09
N CYS A 150 24.85 -9.93 -5.73
CA CYS A 150 23.64 -10.76 -5.69
C CYS A 150 22.44 -10.13 -6.40
N ASP A 151 22.37 -8.80 -6.49
CA ASP A 151 21.26 -8.10 -7.10
C ASP A 151 21.39 -8.03 -8.63
N LYS A 152 20.23 -7.87 -9.26
CA LYS A 152 20.06 -7.80 -10.70
C LYS A 152 19.47 -6.45 -11.07
N LEU A 153 19.89 -5.89 -12.20
CA LEU A 153 19.44 -4.58 -12.67
C LEU A 153 18.87 -4.70 -14.07
N LEU A 154 17.72 -4.06 -14.31
CA LEU A 154 17.09 -3.93 -15.61
C LEU A 154 16.94 -2.46 -15.99
N ASN A 155 17.76 -2.03 -16.95
CA ASN A 155 17.67 -0.76 -17.65
C ASN A 155 18.47 -0.86 -18.96
N PRO A 156 17.85 -0.75 -20.15
CA PRO A 156 18.53 -0.94 -21.43
C PRO A 156 19.66 0.07 -21.69
N PHE A 157 19.63 1.23 -21.02
CA PHE A 157 20.63 2.29 -21.16
C PHE A 157 21.82 2.14 -20.20
N GLU A 158 21.73 1.25 -19.20
CA GLU A 158 22.80 1.03 -18.23
C GLU A 158 23.79 -0.04 -18.69
N LYS A 159 25.08 0.16 -18.37
CA LYS A 159 26.16 -0.75 -18.83
C LYS A 159 26.10 -2.13 -18.18
N ASN A 160 25.78 -2.18 -16.89
CA ASN A 160 25.76 -3.40 -16.08
C ASN A 160 24.34 -3.98 -15.92
N SER A 161 23.42 -3.61 -16.81
CA SER A 161 22.08 -4.17 -16.83
C SER A 161 22.10 -5.60 -17.36
N GLU A 162 21.27 -6.43 -16.76
CA GLU A 162 20.86 -7.70 -17.32
C GLU A 162 20.19 -7.47 -18.67
N GLN A 163 20.43 -8.38 -19.61
CA GLN A 163 19.93 -8.29 -20.97
C GLN A 163 18.70 -9.17 -21.10
N TRP A 164 17.53 -8.53 -21.09
CA TRP A 164 16.24 -9.17 -21.23
C TRP A 164 15.73 -9.10 -22.66
N LEU A 165 15.12 -10.19 -23.13
CA LEU A 165 14.35 -10.23 -24.37
C LEU A 165 12.97 -10.85 -24.10
N PRO A 166 11.91 -10.40 -24.80
CA PRO A 166 10.55 -10.93 -24.62
C PRO A 166 10.46 -12.47 -24.64
N TRP A 167 11.19 -13.10 -25.56
CA TRP A 167 11.17 -14.56 -25.74
C TRP A 167 11.70 -15.35 -24.53
N ASN A 168 12.46 -14.72 -23.64
CA ASN A 168 13.02 -15.41 -22.46
C ASN A 168 11.97 -15.66 -21.38
N ASP A 169 10.81 -15.01 -21.47
CA ASP A 169 9.68 -15.19 -20.54
C ASP A 169 8.47 -15.88 -21.22
N CYS A 170 8.66 -16.37 -22.45
CA CYS A 170 7.66 -17.16 -23.19
C CYS A 170 8.00 -18.65 -23.21
N PHE A 171 7.38 -19.43 -22.33
CA PHE A 171 7.49 -20.90 -22.28
C PHE A 171 6.36 -21.57 -23.05
N GLU A 172 5.14 -21.04 -22.94
CA GLU A 172 3.94 -21.58 -23.58
C GLU A 172 3.37 -20.64 -24.66
N ALA A 173 2.45 -21.15 -25.48
CA ALA A 173 1.80 -20.35 -26.52
C ALA A 173 0.99 -19.16 -25.94
N ALA A 174 0.43 -19.32 -24.73
CA ALA A 174 -0.31 -18.26 -24.04
C ALA A 174 0.60 -17.09 -23.60
N ASP A 175 1.87 -17.37 -23.31
CA ASP A 175 2.80 -16.35 -22.82
C ASP A 175 3.05 -15.23 -23.84
N PHE A 176 2.99 -15.53 -25.15
CA PHE A 176 3.16 -14.53 -26.20
C PHE A 176 2.04 -13.48 -26.17
N HIS A 177 0.80 -13.92 -25.96
CA HIS A 177 -0.33 -13.02 -25.79
C HIS A 177 -0.22 -12.24 -24.48
N ASP A 178 0.22 -12.90 -23.43
CA ASP A 178 0.44 -12.28 -22.13
C ASP A 178 1.49 -11.17 -22.13
N ILE A 179 2.62 -11.38 -22.82
CA ILE A 179 3.63 -10.33 -22.99
C ILE A 179 3.07 -9.21 -23.86
N ALA A 180 2.41 -9.54 -24.98
CA ALA A 180 1.83 -8.54 -25.88
C ALA A 180 0.80 -7.63 -25.16
N SER A 181 -0.09 -8.21 -24.36
CA SER A 181 -1.08 -7.47 -23.56
C SER A 181 -0.44 -6.51 -22.54
N SER A 182 0.81 -6.78 -22.13
CA SER A 182 1.54 -5.93 -21.19
C SER A 182 2.10 -4.66 -21.82
N PHE A 183 2.29 -4.65 -23.15
CA PHE A 183 2.64 -3.45 -23.92
C PHE A 183 1.41 -2.69 -24.44
N SER A 184 0.22 -3.29 -24.34
CA SER A 184 -1.03 -2.69 -24.80
C SER A 184 -1.58 -1.70 -23.77
N ASN A 185 -2.07 -0.56 -24.26
CA ASN A 185 -2.84 0.41 -23.45
C ASN A 185 -4.34 0.12 -23.44
N TYR A 186 -4.75 -1.04 -23.94
CA TYR A 186 -6.16 -1.38 -24.10
C TYR A 186 -6.94 -1.21 -22.79
N THR A 187 -8.09 -0.54 -22.89
CA THR A 187 -9.03 -0.37 -21.79
C THR A 187 -10.40 -0.85 -22.27
N PRO A 188 -10.99 -1.90 -21.66
CA PRO A 188 -12.24 -2.51 -22.15
C PRO A 188 -13.45 -1.57 -22.28
N LYS A 189 -13.40 -0.38 -21.66
CA LYS A 189 -14.46 0.63 -21.74
C LYS A 189 -14.49 1.38 -23.08
N LEU A 190 -13.38 1.36 -23.81
CA LEU A 190 -13.26 1.88 -25.16
C LEU A 190 -12.99 0.66 -26.04
N ASP A 191 -13.94 0.27 -26.88
CA ASP A 191 -13.72 -0.79 -27.88
C ASP A 191 -12.74 -0.25 -28.94
N ASP A 192 -11.46 -0.20 -28.56
CA ASP A 192 -10.39 0.30 -29.40
C ASP A 192 -9.91 -0.85 -30.29
N PHE A 193 -10.58 -0.93 -31.44
CA PHE A 193 -10.25 -1.85 -32.53
C PHE A 193 -8.74 -1.85 -32.83
N PHE A 194 -8.08 -0.69 -32.83
CA PHE A 194 -6.65 -0.59 -33.17
C PHE A 194 -5.77 -1.13 -32.05
N ALA A 195 -6.06 -0.80 -30.79
CA ALA A 195 -5.30 -1.30 -29.65
C ALA A 195 -5.39 -2.83 -29.53
N LYS A 196 -6.60 -3.40 -29.67
CA LYS A 196 -6.82 -4.84 -29.60
C LYS A 196 -6.09 -5.59 -30.72
N ASN A 197 -6.18 -5.09 -31.95
CA ASN A 197 -5.49 -5.72 -33.07
C ASN A 197 -3.96 -5.53 -33.02
N ALA A 198 -3.48 -4.39 -32.51
CA ALA A 198 -2.05 -4.18 -32.29
C ALA A 198 -1.46 -5.22 -31.32
N GLU A 199 -2.18 -5.54 -30.25
CA GLU A 199 -1.80 -6.59 -29.30
C GLU A 199 -1.75 -7.98 -29.96
N LEU A 200 -2.76 -8.32 -30.76
CA LEU A 200 -2.77 -9.59 -31.51
C LEU A 200 -1.60 -9.68 -32.49
N VAL A 201 -1.33 -8.60 -33.23
CA VAL A 201 -0.20 -8.54 -34.17
C VAL A 201 1.13 -8.68 -33.42
N LEU A 202 1.29 -8.03 -32.25
CA LEU A 202 2.50 -8.19 -31.45
C LEU A 202 2.70 -9.64 -30.99
N SER A 203 1.64 -10.30 -30.52
CA SER A 203 1.68 -11.71 -30.11
C SER A 203 2.12 -12.61 -31.27
N GLU A 204 1.53 -12.44 -32.46
CA GLU A 204 1.92 -13.19 -33.65
C GLU A 204 3.34 -12.85 -34.13
N ALA A 205 3.77 -11.60 -34.01
CA ALA A 205 5.12 -11.19 -34.36
C ALA A 205 6.15 -11.86 -33.45
N LEU A 206 5.90 -11.90 -32.14
CA LEU A 206 6.78 -12.59 -31.20
C LEU A 206 6.84 -14.10 -31.49
N LYS A 207 5.75 -14.73 -31.92
CA LYS A 207 5.75 -16.14 -32.37
C LYS A 207 6.55 -16.34 -33.65
N LEU A 208 6.39 -15.44 -34.63
CA LEU A 208 7.08 -15.53 -35.93
C LEU A 208 8.60 -15.50 -35.78
N TYR A 209 9.11 -14.70 -34.84
CA TYR A 209 10.56 -14.57 -34.57
C TYR A 209 11.02 -15.36 -33.34
N LYS A 210 10.26 -16.36 -32.89
CA LYS A 210 10.58 -17.15 -31.69
C LYS A 210 11.91 -17.89 -31.80
N ASP A 211 12.20 -18.47 -32.97
CA ASP A 211 13.40 -19.30 -33.17
C ASP A 211 14.66 -18.43 -33.33
N ASP A 212 14.57 -17.35 -34.11
CA ASP A 212 15.67 -16.40 -34.33
C ASP A 212 15.97 -15.55 -33.09
N LYS A 213 14.96 -15.24 -32.27
CA LYS A 213 15.01 -14.27 -31.14
C LYS A 213 15.62 -12.92 -31.52
N ASP A 214 15.48 -12.52 -32.78
CA ASP A 214 16.07 -11.31 -33.31
C ASP A 214 15.14 -10.10 -33.11
N ILE A 215 15.44 -9.33 -32.07
CA ILE A 215 14.71 -8.10 -31.75
C ILE A 215 14.85 -7.02 -32.83
N ILE A 216 15.98 -6.96 -33.54
CA ILE A 216 16.22 -5.97 -34.58
C ILE A 216 15.33 -6.28 -35.77
N LYS A 217 15.23 -7.56 -36.16
CA LYS A 217 14.35 -8.03 -37.23
C LYS A 217 12.87 -7.80 -36.91
N LEU A 218 12.45 -8.10 -35.67
CA LEU A 218 11.09 -7.81 -35.18
C LEU A 218 10.76 -6.32 -35.35
N ILE A 219 11.66 -5.44 -34.87
CA ILE A 219 11.45 -3.99 -34.89
C ILE A 219 11.48 -3.45 -36.32
N HIS A 220 12.38 -3.95 -37.17
CA HIS A 220 12.41 -3.58 -38.59
C HIS A 220 11.09 -3.90 -39.27
N THR A 221 10.57 -5.12 -39.07
CA THR A 221 9.30 -5.55 -39.67
C THR A 221 8.11 -4.75 -39.16
N ILE A 222 8.07 -4.35 -37.89
CA ILE A 222 6.92 -3.62 -37.36
C ILE A 222 6.99 -2.11 -37.62
N ILE A 223 8.15 -1.47 -37.41
CA ILE A 223 8.28 0.00 -37.43
C ILE A 223 8.73 0.53 -38.78
N TYR A 224 9.64 -0.17 -39.46
CA TYR A 224 10.35 0.37 -40.63
C TYR A 224 9.86 -0.20 -41.97
N SER A 225 9.17 -1.34 -41.97
CA SER A 225 8.59 -1.92 -43.18
C SER A 225 7.41 -1.12 -43.71
N ASP A 226 7.33 -0.99 -45.03
CA ASP A 226 6.13 -0.51 -45.72
C ASP A 226 4.95 -1.49 -45.55
N ASN A 227 3.73 -1.05 -45.86
CA ASN A 227 2.53 -1.89 -45.69
C ASN A 227 2.59 -3.21 -46.47
N ARG A 228 3.26 -3.24 -47.63
CA ARG A 228 3.37 -4.48 -48.44
C ARG A 228 4.28 -5.49 -47.73
N GLN A 229 5.44 -5.04 -47.26
CA GLN A 229 6.38 -5.86 -46.50
C GLN A 229 5.78 -6.33 -45.18
N PHE A 230 5.10 -5.43 -44.46
CA PHE A 230 4.39 -5.73 -43.22
C PHE A 230 3.31 -6.79 -43.45
N ALA A 231 2.39 -6.57 -44.39
CA ALA A 231 1.36 -7.56 -44.72
C ALA A 231 1.97 -8.89 -45.18
N LYS A 232 3.02 -8.86 -46.00
CA LYS A 232 3.74 -10.06 -46.46
C LYS A 232 4.32 -10.86 -45.28
N ALA A 233 4.88 -10.20 -44.27
CA ALA A 233 5.41 -10.87 -43.08
C ALA A 233 4.33 -11.64 -42.30
N PHE A 234 3.11 -11.13 -42.26
CA PHE A 234 1.99 -11.72 -41.49
C PHE A 234 1.03 -12.60 -42.31
N ARG A 235 1.27 -12.83 -43.61
CA ARG A 235 0.36 -13.60 -44.49
C ARG A 235 0.00 -15.00 -43.98
N ASN A 236 0.91 -15.67 -43.28
CA ASN A 236 0.72 -17.04 -42.77
C ASN A 236 0.42 -17.09 -41.26
N THR A 237 -0.12 -16.01 -40.70
CA THR A 237 -0.39 -15.88 -39.26
C THR A 237 -1.89 -15.68 -39.01
N ALA A 238 -2.30 -15.74 -37.73
CA ALA A 238 -3.70 -15.56 -37.34
C ALA A 238 -4.24 -14.14 -37.65
N VAL A 239 -3.36 -13.16 -37.86
CA VAL A 239 -3.73 -11.76 -38.15
C VAL A 239 -3.81 -11.44 -39.65
N SER A 240 -3.59 -12.43 -40.52
CA SER A 240 -3.66 -12.28 -41.99
C SER A 240 -5.01 -11.77 -42.51
N GLY A 241 -6.11 -12.01 -41.78
CA GLY A 241 -7.43 -11.49 -42.13
C GLY A 241 -7.62 -10.00 -41.83
N ILE A 242 -6.78 -9.43 -40.96
CA ILE A 242 -6.86 -8.03 -40.51
C ILE A 242 -5.80 -7.19 -41.21
N ILE A 243 -4.59 -7.74 -41.37
CA ILE A 243 -3.47 -7.08 -42.05
C ILE A 243 -3.47 -7.47 -43.52
N SER A 244 -3.74 -6.51 -44.40
CA SER A 244 -3.81 -6.76 -45.84
C SER A 244 -3.16 -5.64 -46.66
N GLU A 245 -2.73 -6.01 -47.86
CA GLU A 245 -2.20 -5.05 -48.83
C GLU A 245 -3.30 -4.16 -49.44
N SER A 246 -4.53 -4.67 -49.50
CA SER A 246 -5.69 -3.97 -50.05
C SER A 246 -6.33 -2.99 -49.07
N ALA A 247 -6.21 -3.22 -47.75
CA ALA A 247 -6.73 -2.36 -46.69
C ALA A 247 -5.58 -1.58 -46.01
N LEU A 248 -5.01 -0.64 -46.74
CA LEU A 248 -3.83 0.12 -46.31
C LEU A 248 -4.09 0.98 -45.07
N GLU A 249 -5.22 1.67 -44.99
CA GLU A 249 -5.54 2.55 -43.84
C GLU A 249 -5.64 1.77 -42.53
N THR A 250 -6.35 0.64 -42.55
CA THR A 250 -6.51 -0.22 -41.37
C THR A 250 -5.18 -0.82 -40.93
N SER A 251 -4.43 -1.40 -41.87
CA SER A 251 -3.15 -2.06 -41.60
C SER A 251 -2.11 -1.06 -41.08
N ALA A 252 -2.00 0.11 -41.72
CA ALA A 252 -1.11 1.19 -41.28
C ALA A 252 -1.53 1.78 -39.93
N GLY A 253 -2.83 1.88 -39.65
CA GLY A 253 -3.36 2.31 -38.35
C GLY A 253 -2.98 1.36 -37.21
N ILE A 254 -3.09 0.04 -37.46
CA ILE A 254 -2.66 -1.00 -36.50
C ILE A 254 -1.15 -0.96 -36.32
N GLN A 255 -0.38 -0.89 -37.42
CA GLN A 255 1.08 -0.81 -37.40
C GLN A 255 1.57 0.43 -36.64
N SER A 256 0.96 1.60 -36.84
CA SER A 256 1.27 2.84 -36.14
C SER A 256 0.97 2.76 -34.64
N THR A 257 -0.17 2.19 -34.29
CA THR A 257 -0.56 1.97 -32.88
C THR A 257 0.41 1.01 -32.19
N LEU A 258 0.76 -0.08 -32.87
CA LEU A 258 1.72 -1.06 -32.38
C LEU A 258 3.11 -0.45 -32.21
N GLY A 259 3.62 0.28 -33.21
CA GLY A 259 4.93 0.92 -33.20
C GLY A 259 5.13 1.85 -32.01
N LYS A 260 4.09 2.63 -31.64
CA LYS A 260 4.09 3.50 -30.45
C LYS A 260 4.26 2.71 -29.15
N ASN A 261 3.57 1.57 -29.02
CA ASN A 261 3.58 0.76 -27.81
C ASN A 261 4.93 0.03 -27.61
N ILE A 262 5.58 -0.38 -28.71
CA ILE A 262 6.81 -1.18 -28.66
C ILE A 262 8.08 -0.37 -28.89
N THR A 263 8.00 0.96 -28.98
CA THR A 263 9.18 1.81 -29.23
C THR A 263 10.29 1.56 -28.18
N SER A 264 9.93 1.20 -26.94
CA SER A 264 10.88 0.84 -25.89
C SER A 264 11.73 -0.40 -26.18
N LEU A 265 11.24 -1.33 -27.02
CA LEU A 265 11.96 -2.56 -27.37
C LEU A 265 13.18 -2.30 -28.27
N GLN A 266 13.23 -1.16 -28.98
CA GLN A 266 14.36 -0.80 -29.86
C GLN A 266 15.68 -0.58 -29.10
N TYR A 267 15.59 -0.37 -27.78
CA TYR A 267 16.75 -0.16 -26.92
C TYR A 267 17.30 -1.47 -26.33
N LEU A 268 16.60 -2.60 -26.53
CA LEU A 268 17.08 -3.90 -26.06
C LEU A 268 18.24 -4.38 -26.93
N LYS A 269 19.23 -5.00 -26.28
CA LYS A 269 20.38 -5.59 -26.97
C LYS A 269 20.03 -7.00 -27.46
N PRO A 270 20.43 -7.37 -28.68
CA PRO A 270 20.27 -8.74 -29.17
C PRO A 270 21.11 -9.72 -28.33
N GLY A 271 20.68 -10.98 -28.26
CA GLY A 271 21.39 -12.03 -27.53
C GLY A 271 21.23 -12.03 -26.02
N GLY A 272 20.30 -11.21 -25.47
CA GLY A 272 20.00 -11.23 -24.04
C GLY A 272 19.39 -12.56 -23.58
N SER A 273 19.85 -13.07 -22.44
CA SER A 273 19.43 -14.37 -21.88
C SER A 273 18.67 -14.27 -20.56
N PHE A 274 18.52 -13.07 -19.99
CA PHE A 274 17.87 -12.90 -18.69
C PHE A 274 16.36 -13.16 -18.83
N SER A 275 15.80 -13.92 -17.88
CA SER A 275 14.38 -14.26 -17.76
C SER A 275 13.87 -13.85 -16.37
N ILE A 276 12.79 -13.07 -16.32
CA ILE A 276 12.22 -12.61 -15.05
C ILE A 276 11.54 -13.77 -14.33
N LYS A 277 10.80 -14.63 -15.05
CA LYS A 277 10.12 -15.82 -14.51
C LYS A 277 11.10 -16.84 -13.96
N GLU A 278 12.22 -17.09 -14.63
CA GLU A 278 13.26 -18.00 -14.10
C GLU A 278 13.92 -17.42 -12.87
N TRP A 279 14.31 -16.14 -12.91
CA TRP A 279 14.85 -15.45 -11.74
C TRP A 279 13.86 -15.53 -10.58
N PHE A 280 12.57 -15.31 -10.84
CA PHE A 280 11.51 -15.39 -9.84
C PHE A 280 11.36 -16.80 -9.24
N SER A 281 11.39 -17.84 -10.08
CA SER A 281 11.18 -19.24 -9.65
C SER A 281 12.42 -19.88 -9.02
N ASN A 282 13.61 -19.33 -9.26
CA ASN A 282 14.84 -19.86 -8.71
C ASN A 282 14.93 -19.61 -7.19
N SER A 283 14.92 -20.69 -6.41
CA SER A 283 14.98 -20.65 -4.95
C SER A 283 16.37 -20.32 -4.40
N ASN A 284 17.42 -20.45 -5.22
CA ASN A 284 18.79 -20.10 -4.87
C ASN A 284 19.06 -18.59 -5.01
N GLU A 285 18.23 -17.88 -5.78
CA GLU A 285 18.33 -16.44 -5.92
C GLU A 285 17.84 -15.74 -4.65
N THR A 286 18.75 -15.08 -3.94
CA THR A 286 18.43 -14.26 -2.77
C THR A 286 18.51 -12.76 -3.05
N GLY A 287 18.96 -12.39 -4.25
CA GLY A 287 19.08 -11.01 -4.67
C GLY A 287 17.74 -10.33 -4.91
N TRP A 288 17.80 -9.01 -5.07
CA TRP A 288 16.70 -8.16 -5.50
C TRP A 288 16.84 -7.81 -6.97
N LEU A 289 15.72 -7.49 -7.60
CA LEU A 289 15.66 -7.01 -8.97
C LEU A 289 15.35 -5.52 -8.97
N PHE A 290 16.29 -4.72 -9.43
CA PHE A 290 16.15 -3.28 -9.58
C PHE A 290 15.72 -2.98 -11.01
N ILE A 291 14.55 -2.39 -11.17
CA ILE A 291 14.08 -1.85 -12.43
C ILE A 291 14.28 -0.34 -12.35
N THR A 292 15.22 0.18 -13.14
CA THR A 292 15.62 1.58 -13.06
C THR A 292 15.26 2.34 -14.32
N ALA A 293 14.89 3.61 -14.14
CA ALA A 293 14.79 4.56 -15.24
C ALA A 293 15.04 5.96 -14.72
N ASN A 294 16.05 6.61 -15.26
CA ASN A 294 16.31 8.02 -14.93
C ASN A 294 15.11 8.88 -15.36
N PRO A 295 14.87 10.04 -14.72
CA PRO A 295 13.72 10.90 -15.05
C PRO A 295 13.61 11.27 -16.54
N ASN A 296 14.75 11.43 -17.22
CA ASN A 296 14.81 11.70 -18.67
C ASN A 296 14.51 10.47 -19.56
N GLN A 297 14.68 9.26 -19.04
CA GLN A 297 14.42 7.99 -19.73
C GLN A 297 13.00 7.47 -19.46
N ARG A 298 12.36 7.94 -18.39
CA ARG A 298 11.10 7.41 -17.86
C ARG A 298 10.01 7.28 -18.92
N ALA A 299 9.72 8.36 -19.65
CA ALA A 299 8.68 8.35 -20.68
C ALA A 299 8.90 7.26 -21.75
N THR A 300 10.17 6.99 -22.08
CA THR A 300 10.57 5.99 -23.05
C THR A 300 10.52 4.57 -22.51
N LEU A 301 10.93 4.37 -21.25
CA LEU A 301 11.01 3.04 -20.63
C LEU A 301 9.73 2.61 -19.92
N CYS A 302 8.77 3.51 -19.66
CA CYS A 302 7.52 3.20 -18.97
C CYS A 302 6.79 1.96 -19.53
N PRO A 303 6.58 1.79 -20.86
CA PRO A 303 5.93 0.59 -21.38
C PRO A 303 6.68 -0.70 -21.03
N LEU A 304 8.01 -0.65 -21.09
CA LEU A 304 8.88 -1.79 -20.78
C LEU A 304 8.88 -2.13 -19.29
N ILE A 305 8.91 -1.11 -18.42
CA ILE A 305 8.81 -1.28 -16.96
C ILE A 305 7.47 -1.91 -16.60
N SER A 306 6.36 -1.42 -17.16
CA SER A 306 5.03 -1.97 -16.93
C SER A 306 4.92 -3.43 -17.41
N ALA A 307 5.61 -3.78 -18.50
CA ALA A 307 5.71 -5.16 -18.97
C ALA A 307 6.51 -6.06 -17.99
N TRP A 308 7.67 -5.62 -17.53
CA TRP A 308 8.47 -6.38 -16.56
C TRP A 308 7.73 -6.61 -15.24
N ILE A 309 7.03 -5.59 -14.73
CA ILE A 309 6.19 -5.73 -13.54
C ILE A 309 5.05 -6.73 -13.80
N SER A 310 4.41 -6.67 -14.97
CA SER A 310 3.33 -7.60 -15.32
C SER A 310 3.83 -9.05 -15.41
N ILE A 311 5.01 -9.28 -15.99
CA ILE A 311 5.63 -10.61 -16.04
C ILE A 311 5.94 -11.11 -14.64
N ALA A 312 6.51 -10.26 -13.78
CA ALA A 312 6.82 -10.63 -12.40
C ALA A 312 5.56 -10.92 -11.56
N ILE A 313 4.48 -10.16 -11.75
CA ILE A 313 3.18 -10.41 -11.13
C ILE A 313 2.64 -11.77 -11.56
N LYS A 314 2.69 -12.10 -12.85
CA LYS A 314 2.23 -13.41 -13.33
C LYS A 314 3.09 -14.54 -12.76
N ALA A 315 4.42 -14.38 -12.74
CA ALA A 315 5.35 -15.33 -12.12
C ALA A 315 5.02 -15.58 -10.63
N LEU A 316 4.68 -14.52 -9.89
CA LEU A 316 4.20 -14.64 -8.52
C LEU A 316 2.94 -15.51 -8.40
N MET A 317 1.97 -15.32 -9.29
CA MET A 317 0.71 -16.08 -9.28
C MET A 317 0.86 -17.54 -9.71
N CYS A 318 1.95 -17.89 -10.40
CA CYS A 318 2.28 -19.26 -10.77
C CYS A 318 2.94 -20.06 -9.62
N ARG A 319 3.35 -19.41 -8.53
CA ARG A 319 3.93 -20.11 -7.37
C ARG A 319 2.93 -21.09 -6.75
N ASN A 320 3.46 -22.18 -6.18
CA ASN A 320 2.67 -23.06 -5.34
C ASN A 320 2.60 -22.51 -3.89
N PRO A 321 1.41 -22.08 -3.41
CA PRO A 321 1.25 -21.49 -2.08
C PRO A 321 1.68 -22.42 -0.93
N ASN A 322 1.61 -23.74 -1.14
CA ASN A 322 1.87 -24.72 -0.09
C ASN A 322 3.36 -24.96 0.14
N HIS A 323 4.19 -24.72 -0.87
CA HIS A 323 5.63 -24.97 -0.82
C HIS A 323 6.45 -23.68 -0.69
N ASP A 324 5.97 -22.57 -1.25
CA ASP A 324 6.70 -21.31 -1.27
C ASP A 324 5.90 -20.19 -0.62
N ASN A 325 6.16 -20.00 0.68
CA ASN A 325 5.48 -18.99 1.49
C ASN A 325 6.37 -17.78 1.80
N LYS A 326 7.49 -17.61 1.07
CA LYS A 326 8.38 -16.46 1.25
C LYS A 326 7.76 -15.20 0.64
N ASN A 327 7.88 -14.09 1.36
CA ASN A 327 7.35 -12.83 0.87
C ASN A 327 8.14 -12.35 -0.36
N MET A 328 7.40 -11.88 -1.35
CA MET A 328 7.95 -11.18 -2.50
C MET A 328 7.46 -9.74 -2.48
N TRP A 329 8.38 -8.80 -2.33
CA TRP A 329 8.08 -7.39 -2.20
C TRP A 329 8.10 -6.69 -3.57
N PHE A 330 7.09 -5.89 -3.84
CA PHE A 330 7.04 -4.99 -5.00
C PHE A 330 7.07 -3.57 -4.48
N ILE A 331 8.19 -2.89 -4.63
CA ILE A 331 8.40 -1.52 -4.11
C ILE A 331 8.24 -0.55 -5.28
N LEU A 332 7.15 0.20 -5.25
CA LEU A 332 6.76 1.18 -6.26
C LEU A 332 6.77 2.56 -5.59
N ASP A 333 7.88 3.29 -5.68
CA ASP A 333 8.06 4.58 -4.98
C ASP A 333 7.00 5.61 -5.37
N GLU A 334 6.64 5.68 -6.65
CA GLU A 334 5.55 6.49 -7.15
C GLU A 334 4.74 5.70 -8.16
N LEU A 335 3.60 5.16 -7.74
CA LEU A 335 2.74 4.35 -8.60
C LEU A 335 2.26 5.12 -9.85
N PRO A 336 1.83 6.39 -9.75
CA PRO A 336 1.47 7.19 -10.93
C PRO A 336 2.62 7.50 -11.90
N ALA A 337 3.88 7.28 -11.51
CA ALA A 337 5.01 7.46 -12.43
C ALA A 337 5.07 6.35 -13.50
N LEU A 338 4.31 5.27 -13.30
CA LEU A 338 4.22 4.14 -14.21
C LEU A 338 3.02 4.29 -15.16
N GLN A 339 3.17 3.77 -16.36
CA GLN A 339 2.03 3.53 -17.25
C GLN A 339 1.11 2.47 -16.63
N LYS A 340 -0.17 2.51 -16.98
CA LYS A 340 -1.19 1.56 -16.50
C LYS A 340 -0.70 0.11 -16.60
N VAL A 341 -0.42 -0.48 -15.45
CA VAL A 341 -0.10 -1.91 -15.32
C VAL A 341 -1.43 -2.66 -15.23
N SER A 342 -1.86 -3.29 -16.33
CA SER A 342 -3.16 -3.98 -16.44
C SER A 342 -3.35 -5.09 -15.42
N SER A 343 -2.26 -5.78 -15.06
CA SER A 343 -2.24 -6.89 -14.11
C SER A 343 -2.29 -6.46 -12.63
N LEU A 344 -2.00 -5.18 -12.32
CA LEU A 344 -1.86 -4.71 -10.94
C LEU A 344 -3.13 -4.83 -10.09
N PRO A 345 -4.34 -4.47 -10.56
CA PRO A 345 -5.54 -4.57 -9.73
C PRO A 345 -5.87 -6.02 -9.34
N VAL A 346 -5.69 -6.97 -10.27
CA VAL A 346 -5.82 -8.41 -9.99
C VAL A 346 -4.73 -8.87 -9.03
N ALA A 347 -3.51 -8.36 -9.19
CA ALA A 347 -2.41 -8.65 -8.29
C ALA A 347 -2.70 -8.25 -6.84
N LEU A 348 -3.21 -7.04 -6.63
CA LEU A 348 -3.55 -6.53 -5.30
C LEU A 348 -4.69 -7.32 -4.64
N ALA A 349 -5.57 -7.94 -5.42
CA ALA A 349 -6.66 -8.77 -4.89
C ALA A 349 -6.20 -10.20 -4.55
N GLU A 350 -5.38 -10.82 -5.40
CA GLU A 350 -5.10 -12.26 -5.33
C GLU A 350 -3.72 -12.63 -4.79
N SER A 351 -2.75 -11.71 -4.80
CA SER A 351 -1.33 -12.04 -4.57
C SER A 351 -1.03 -12.48 -3.14
N ARG A 352 -1.91 -12.16 -2.19
CA ARG A 352 -1.76 -12.52 -0.77
C ARG A 352 -1.54 -14.02 -0.56
N LYS A 353 -2.24 -14.88 -1.33
CA LYS A 353 -2.11 -16.35 -1.23
C LYS A 353 -0.75 -16.85 -1.73
N TYR A 354 -0.06 -16.06 -2.56
CA TYR A 354 1.25 -16.37 -3.14
C TYR A 354 2.42 -15.63 -2.46
N GLY A 355 2.16 -14.91 -1.36
CA GLY A 355 3.20 -14.18 -0.62
C GLY A 355 3.53 -12.79 -1.20
N GLY A 356 2.72 -12.24 -2.10
CA GLY A 356 2.92 -10.90 -2.65
C GLY A 356 2.72 -9.79 -1.61
N CYS A 357 3.67 -8.86 -1.56
CA CYS A 357 3.63 -7.68 -0.69
C CYS A 357 3.91 -6.43 -1.54
N PHE A 358 2.87 -5.68 -1.91
CA PHE A 358 3.02 -4.43 -2.67
C PHE A 358 3.18 -3.25 -1.71
N VAL A 359 4.13 -2.39 -2.01
CA VAL A 359 4.33 -1.10 -1.35
C VAL A 359 4.26 -0.04 -2.43
N ALA A 360 3.21 0.77 -2.40
CA ALA A 360 2.97 1.81 -3.39
C ALA A 360 3.03 3.19 -2.73
N GLY A 361 3.85 4.09 -3.25
CA GLY A 361 3.79 5.50 -2.93
C GLY A 361 2.81 6.23 -3.85
N LEU A 362 2.07 7.18 -3.27
CA LEU A 362 1.08 7.98 -3.98
C LEU A 362 1.11 9.43 -3.47
N GLN A 363 1.30 10.40 -4.36
CA GLN A 363 1.16 11.81 -4.01
C GLN A 363 -0.29 12.28 -4.00
N ASN A 364 -1.04 11.93 -5.05
CA ASN A 364 -2.40 12.40 -5.25
C ASN A 364 -3.26 11.31 -5.90
N ILE A 365 -4.42 11.05 -5.30
CA ILE A 365 -5.39 10.07 -5.82
C ILE A 365 -5.91 10.41 -7.22
N HIS A 366 -6.00 11.70 -7.57
CA HIS A 366 -6.44 12.14 -8.89
C HIS A 366 -5.48 11.71 -10.02
N GLN A 367 -4.18 11.63 -9.73
CA GLN A 367 -3.22 11.12 -10.72
C GLN A 367 -3.43 9.63 -10.98
N LEU A 368 -3.74 8.86 -9.94
CA LEU A 368 -4.06 7.45 -10.09
C LEU A 368 -5.37 7.25 -10.87
N GLU A 369 -6.36 8.13 -10.64
CA GLU A 369 -7.63 8.14 -11.37
C GLU A 369 -7.46 8.40 -12.86
N ALA A 370 -6.57 9.33 -13.24
CA ALA A 370 -6.26 9.58 -14.63
C ALA A 370 -5.67 8.35 -15.35
N ILE A 371 -4.90 7.51 -14.65
CA ILE A 371 -4.21 6.35 -15.23
C ILE A 371 -5.10 5.09 -15.24
N TYR A 372 -5.77 4.81 -14.12
CA TYR A 372 -6.52 3.55 -13.93
C TYR A 372 -8.04 3.72 -14.12
N GLY A 373 -8.55 4.95 -14.04
CA GLY A 373 -9.97 5.26 -13.96
C GLY A 373 -10.55 5.02 -12.56
N LEU A 374 -11.64 5.72 -12.25
CA LEU A 374 -12.27 5.77 -10.91
C LEU A 374 -12.52 4.39 -10.27
N LEU A 375 -13.04 3.43 -11.05
CA LEU A 375 -13.39 2.09 -10.53
C LEU A 375 -12.15 1.29 -10.09
N ASN A 376 -11.09 1.35 -10.87
CA ASN A 376 -9.86 0.61 -10.57
C ASN A 376 -9.05 1.30 -9.46
N VAL A 377 -9.16 2.63 -9.33
CA VAL A 377 -8.61 3.34 -8.17
C VAL A 377 -9.27 2.85 -6.90
N LEU A 378 -10.61 2.77 -6.86
CA LEU A 378 -11.32 2.30 -5.68
C LEU A 378 -10.88 0.88 -5.30
N LEU A 379 -10.71 0.00 -6.29
CA LEU A 379 -10.18 -1.35 -6.07
C LEU A 379 -8.76 -1.33 -5.52
N CYS A 380 -7.85 -0.53 -6.11
CA CYS A 380 -6.49 -0.39 -5.61
C CYS A 380 -6.48 0.13 -4.17
N TRP A 381 -7.32 1.12 -3.86
CA TRP A 381 -7.43 1.73 -2.53
C TRP A 381 -8.00 0.76 -1.49
N ILE A 382 -8.99 -0.05 -1.86
CA ILE A 382 -9.57 -1.08 -0.98
C ILE A 382 -8.56 -2.20 -0.71
N CYS A 383 -7.81 -2.62 -1.74
CA CYS A 383 -6.84 -3.71 -1.60
C CYS A 383 -5.55 -3.26 -0.87
N LEU A 384 -5.27 -1.96 -0.80
CA LEU A 384 -4.18 -1.37 -0.02
C LEU A 384 -4.65 -1.07 1.42
N ILE A 385 -4.65 -2.10 2.25
CA ILE A 385 -5.30 -2.04 3.57
C ILE A 385 -4.44 -1.29 4.60
N VAL A 386 -3.11 -1.38 4.52
CA VAL A 386 -2.22 -0.62 5.41
C VAL A 386 -1.93 0.74 4.80
N ASN A 387 -2.61 1.77 5.29
CA ASN A 387 -2.45 3.15 4.83
C ASN A 387 -1.57 3.94 5.80
N LEU A 388 -0.47 4.49 5.28
CA LEU A 388 0.42 5.42 5.98
C LEU A 388 0.23 6.80 5.37
N PHE A 389 -0.27 7.74 6.18
CA PHE A 389 -0.55 9.12 5.76
C PHE A 389 0.54 10.08 6.23
N PHE A 390 1.18 10.76 5.29
CA PHE A 390 2.11 11.86 5.52
C PHE A 390 1.50 13.16 5.01
N GLU A 391 0.77 13.84 5.89
CA GLU A 391 0.19 15.14 5.58
C GLU A 391 1.19 16.25 5.95
N LEU A 392 1.39 17.20 5.02
CA LEU A 392 2.00 18.47 5.35
C LEU A 392 0.97 19.22 6.22
N VAL A 393 1.17 19.28 7.53
CA VAL A 393 0.35 20.11 8.42
C VAL A 393 0.69 21.58 8.14
N ILE A 394 0.27 22.11 6.99
CA ILE A 394 0.04 23.55 6.87
C ILE A 394 -1.31 23.79 7.53
N ARG A 395 -1.22 24.16 8.80
CA ARG A 395 -2.32 24.64 9.62
C ARG A 395 -2.76 26.01 9.09
N LEU A 396 -3.44 26.08 7.94
CA LEU A 396 -4.20 27.25 7.53
C LEU A 396 -5.59 27.17 8.18
N GLN A 397 -5.58 27.54 9.45
CA GLN A 397 -6.75 27.74 10.29
C GLN A 397 -7.39 29.08 9.91
N LEU A 398 -8.10 29.15 8.78
CA LEU A 398 -8.96 30.27 8.41
C LEU A 398 -10.18 29.80 7.61
N ILE A 399 -11.16 29.26 8.30
CA ILE A 399 -12.57 29.55 8.01
C ILE A 399 -13.21 29.92 9.35
N SER A 400 -12.97 31.17 9.72
CA SER A 400 -13.84 31.95 10.61
C SER A 400 -14.50 32.99 9.71
N GLN A 401 -15.81 33.14 9.85
CA GLN A 401 -16.71 34.13 9.22
C GLN A 401 -17.15 33.83 7.78
N HIS A 402 -18.31 33.21 7.62
CA HIS A 402 -19.59 33.93 7.57
C HIS A 402 -20.77 33.04 7.93
#